data_AF-A0A944VVK7-F1
#
_entry.id   AF-A0A944VVK7-F1
#
_cell.length_a   1.000
_cell.length_b   1.000
_cell.length_c   1.000
_cell.angle_alpha   90.00
_cell.angle_beta   90.00
_cell.angle_gamma   90.00
#
_symmetry.space_group_name_H-M   'P 1'
#
loop_
_entity.id
_entity.type
_entity.pdbx_description
1 polymer ?
#
loop_
_entity_poly.entity_id
_entity_poly.type
_entity_poly.pdbx_seq_one_letter_code
_entity_poly.pdbx_strand_id
1 'polypeptide(L)'
;MVEELLKDGTNSRQSEWTESIAVGSESFIEDIKEKLNIRAKGRKTIRAGTAFQLREPVSRYNAILDIKKEDIGYENTYSWDVNSVFSRG
;
A
#
# COMPACT_ATOMS: atom_id res chain seq x y z
N MET A 1 -18.95 -12.62 3.59
CA MET A 1 -17.58 -13.09 3.89
C MET A 1 -16.56 -12.15 3.25
N VAL A 2 -16.56 -10.89 3.71
CA VAL A 2 -15.57 -9.82 3.44
C VAL A 2 -15.63 -8.83 4.61
N GLU A 3 -16.84 -8.63 5.13
CA GLU A 3 -17.16 -7.82 6.31
C GLU A 3 -16.57 -8.35 7.62
N GLU A 4 -16.37 -9.66 7.75
CA GLU A 4 -15.85 -10.28 8.97
C GLU A 4 -14.33 -10.06 9.14
N LEU A 5 -13.60 -9.89 8.02
CA LEU A 5 -12.16 -9.58 8.02
C LEU A 5 -11.84 -8.13 8.39
N LEU A 6 -12.84 -7.24 8.32
CA LEU A 6 -12.70 -5.82 8.67
C LEU A 6 -12.99 -5.54 10.16
N LYS A 7 -13.58 -6.52 10.88
CA LYS A 7 -13.96 -6.38 12.29
C LYS A 7 -12.83 -6.68 13.26
N ASP A 8 -11.82 -7.44 12.83
CA ASP A 8 -10.67 -7.73 13.65
C ASP A 8 -9.69 -6.55 13.51
N GLY A 9 -9.51 -5.78 14.57
CA GLY A 9 -8.77 -4.51 14.59
C GLY A 9 -7.29 -4.58 14.24
N THR A 10 -6.83 -5.64 13.58
CA THR A 10 -5.52 -5.79 12.96
C THR A 10 -5.46 -5.09 11.61
N ASN A 11 -6.02 -3.88 11.51
CA ASN A 11 -5.92 -3.03 10.32
C ASN A 11 -4.55 -2.33 10.29
N SER A 12 -3.49 -3.11 10.56
CA SER A 12 -2.12 -2.61 10.56
C SER A 12 -1.71 -2.37 9.12
N ARG A 13 -1.17 -1.17 8.88
CA ARG A 13 -0.69 -0.78 7.55
C ARG A 13 0.41 -1.75 7.12
N GLN A 14 0.10 -2.58 6.14
CA GLN A 14 1.10 -3.44 5.51
C GLN A 14 1.95 -2.59 4.55
N SER A 15 3.23 -2.43 4.87
CA SER A 15 4.17 -1.62 4.08
C SER A 15 4.32 -2.16 2.65
N GLU A 16 4.14 -3.45 2.45
CA GLU A 16 4.20 -4.11 1.14
C GLU A 16 3.19 -3.51 0.16
N TRP A 17 1.96 -3.25 0.60
CA TRP A 17 0.90 -2.66 -0.23
C TRP A 17 0.98 -1.14 -0.34
N THR A 18 1.51 -0.47 0.66
CA THR A 18 1.50 1.00 0.70
C THR A 18 2.78 1.67 0.19
N GLU A 19 3.85 0.89 0.00
CA GLU A 19 5.16 1.40 -0.39
C GLU A 19 5.73 0.73 -1.65
N SER A 20 5.04 -0.29 -2.17
CA SER A 20 5.39 -0.97 -3.41
C SER A 20 4.39 -0.63 -4.51
N ILE A 21 4.89 -0.54 -5.74
CA ILE A 21 4.03 -0.36 -6.93
C ILE A 21 3.46 -1.71 -7.42
N ALA A 22 4.14 -2.81 -7.07
CA ALA A 22 3.71 -4.16 -7.39
C ALA A 22 4.28 -5.15 -6.36
N VAL A 23 3.48 -6.16 -6.03
CA VAL A 23 3.86 -7.30 -5.18
C VAL A 23 3.35 -8.58 -5.86
N GLY A 24 4.19 -9.60 -6.02
CA GLY A 24 3.79 -10.84 -6.69
C GLY A 24 4.94 -11.81 -6.96
N SER A 25 4.78 -12.71 -7.93
CA SER A 25 5.86 -13.58 -8.39
C SER A 25 6.97 -12.78 -9.06
N GLU A 26 8.15 -13.38 -9.20
CA GLU A 26 9.28 -12.76 -9.91
C GLU A 26 8.91 -12.38 -11.36
N SER A 27 8.31 -13.31 -12.10
CA SER A 27 7.82 -13.09 -13.47
C SER A 27 6.84 -11.92 -13.57
N PHE A 28 5.91 -11.82 -12.62
CA PHE A 28 4.97 -10.70 -12.57
C PHE A 28 5.70 -9.37 -12.35
N ILE A 29 6.72 -9.34 -11.49
CA ILE A 29 7.51 -8.13 -11.25
C ILE A 29 8.35 -7.74 -12.47
N GLU A 30 8.87 -8.71 -13.22
CA GLU A 30 9.57 -8.46 -14.48
C GLU A 30 8.64 -7.87 -15.55
N ASP A 31 7.45 -8.43 -15.72
CA ASP A 31 6.43 -7.91 -16.64
C ASP A 31 6.06 -6.45 -16.30
N ILE A 32 5.89 -6.16 -15.01
CA ILE A 32 5.58 -4.80 -14.54
C ILE A 32 6.76 -3.85 -14.79
N LYS A 33 8.00 -4.30 -14.59
CA LYS A 33 9.20 -3.50 -14.90
C LYS A 33 9.26 -3.15 -16.38
N GLU A 34 8.98 -4.11 -17.26
CA GLU A 34 8.95 -3.89 -18.70
C GLU A 34 7.88 -2.86 -19.09
N LYS A 35 6.66 -3.03 -18.57
CA LYS A 35 5.53 -2.11 -18.79
C LYS A 35 5.80 -0.70 -18.28
N LEU A 36 6.51 -0.57 -17.16
CA LEU A 36 6.88 0.72 -16.60
C LEU A 36 8.08 1.35 -17.31
N ASN A 37 8.95 0.57 -17.95
CA ASN A 37 10.12 1.00 -18.70
C ASN A 37 10.94 2.05 -17.91
N ILE A 38 11.09 3.28 -18.42
CA ILE A 38 11.83 4.38 -17.75
C ILE A 38 11.22 4.72 -16.38
N ARG A 39 9.91 4.48 -16.17
CA ARG A 39 9.23 4.71 -14.89
C ARG A 39 9.62 3.69 -13.84
N ALA A 40 10.18 2.52 -14.20
CA ALA A 40 10.75 1.61 -13.22
C ALA A 40 12.12 2.08 -12.70
N LYS A 41 12.77 3.04 -13.36
CA LYS A 41 14.10 3.53 -13.00
C LYS A 41 14.06 4.12 -11.58
N GLY A 42 15.07 3.76 -10.78
CA GLY A 42 15.17 4.18 -9.38
C GLY A 42 14.41 3.29 -8.39
N ARG A 43 13.64 2.30 -8.86
CA ARG A 43 12.98 1.29 -8.00
C ARG A 43 13.77 -0.02 -7.98
N LYS A 44 13.71 -0.74 -6.87
CA LYS A 44 14.38 -2.01 -6.65
C LYS A 44 13.37 -3.14 -6.53
N THR A 45 13.75 -4.31 -7.04
CA THR A 45 13.05 -5.55 -6.73
C THR A 45 13.60 -6.09 -5.41
N ILE A 46 12.72 -6.37 -4.45
CA ILE A 46 13.07 -6.87 -3.12
C ILE A 46 12.27 -8.15 -2.89
N ARG A 47 12.93 -9.20 -2.39
CA ARG A 47 12.24 -10.43 -1.99
C ARG A 47 11.65 -10.25 -0.59
N ALA A 48 10.36 -10.56 -0.43
CA ALA A 48 9.62 -10.49 0.81
C ALA A 48 8.82 -11.78 1.02
N GLY A 49 9.32 -12.65 1.90
CA GLY A 49 8.75 -13.98 2.12
C GLY A 49 8.71 -14.80 0.82
N THR A 50 7.50 -15.17 0.40
CA THR A 50 7.24 -15.94 -0.83
C THR A 50 7.05 -15.08 -2.07
N ALA A 51 7.02 -13.75 -1.93
CA ALA A 51 6.75 -12.80 -3.00
C ALA A 51 7.95 -11.87 -3.27
N PHE A 52 7.84 -11.13 -4.36
CA PHE A 52 8.74 -10.08 -4.79
C PHE A 52 7.99 -8.75 -4.82
N GLN A 53 8.67 -7.68 -4.45
CA GLN A 53 8.14 -6.32 -4.41
C GLN A 53 8.94 -5.43 -5.35
N LEU A 54 8.28 -4.59 -6.14
CA LEU A 54 8.91 -3.49 -6.85
C LEU A 54 8.64 -2.20 -6.07
N ARG A 55 9.67 -1.62 -5.45
CA ARG A 55 9.51 -0.43 -4.61
C ARG A 55 10.71 0.49 -4.64
N GLU A 56 10.53 1.71 -4.19
CA GLU A 56 11.63 2.64 -4.03
C GLU A 56 12.60 2.17 -2.94
N PRO A 57 13.91 2.40 -3.09
CA PRO A 57 14.88 2.10 -2.05
C PRO A 57 14.51 2.86 -0.78
N VAL A 58 14.62 2.17 0.36
CA VAL A 58 14.44 2.72 1.71
C VAL A 58 15.61 3.67 2.02
N SER A 59 15.69 4.79 1.31
CA SER A 59 16.64 5.86 1.63
C SER A 59 16.13 6.63 2.85
N ARG A 60 17.00 7.44 3.47
CA ARG A 60 16.80 8.15 4.75
C ARG A 60 15.48 8.94 4.90
N TYR A 61 14.74 9.16 3.83
CA TYR A 61 13.43 9.81 3.86
C TYR A 61 12.37 8.99 4.62
N ASN A 62 12.43 7.65 4.57
CA ASN A 62 11.48 6.80 5.29
C ASN A 62 11.63 6.91 6.81
N ALA A 63 12.86 7.06 7.33
CA ALA A 63 13.08 7.21 8.78
C ALA A 63 12.42 8.49 9.36
N ILE A 64 12.29 9.55 8.55
CA ILE A 64 11.64 10.80 8.95
C ILE A 64 10.11 10.70 8.76
N LEU A 65 9.65 9.93 7.77
CA LEU A 65 8.23 9.74 7.49
C LEU A 65 7.56 8.70 8.38
N ASP A 66 8.24 7.68 8.87
CA ASP A 66 7.65 6.69 9.78
C ASP A 66 7.20 7.35 11.09
N ILE A 67 8.00 8.29 11.61
CA ILE A 67 7.64 9.12 12.78
C ILE A 67 6.44 10.04 12.48
N LYS A 68 6.35 10.60 11.26
CA LYS A 68 5.24 11.50 10.88
C LYS A 68 3.96 10.77 10.46
N LYS A 69 4.06 9.55 9.93
CA LYS A 69 2.91 8.74 9.49
C LYS A 69 2.10 8.19 10.66
N GLU A 70 2.72 7.96 11.83
CA GLU A 70 1.98 7.65 13.07
C GLU A 70 0.98 8.77 13.42
N ASP A 71 1.38 10.02 13.24
CA ASP A 71 0.56 11.21 13.55
C ASP A 71 -0.56 11.43 12.52
N ILE A 72 -0.24 11.30 11.21
CA ILE A 72 -1.20 11.49 10.11
C ILE A 72 -2.29 10.41 10.06
N GLY A 73 -2.02 9.20 10.60
CA GLY A 73 -3.00 8.12 10.68
C GLY A 73 -4.27 8.52 11.42
N TYR A 74 -4.15 9.40 12.43
CA TYR A 74 -5.29 9.92 13.19
C TYR A 74 -6.11 10.95 12.39
N GLU A 75 -5.47 11.75 11.53
CA GLU A 75 -6.16 12.80 10.75
C GLU A 75 -7.00 12.26 9.59
N ASN A 76 -6.63 11.11 9.01
CA ASN A 76 -7.37 10.50 7.91
C ASN A 76 -8.54 9.59 8.38
N THR A 77 -8.91 9.67 9.67
CA THR A 77 -10.05 8.95 10.27
C THR A 77 -11.39 9.63 10.00
N TYR A 78 -11.45 10.62 9.10
CA TYR A 78 -12.73 11.15 8.66
C TYR A 78 -13.45 10.11 7.81
N SER A 79 -14.51 9.54 8.37
CA SER A 79 -15.38 8.60 7.67
C SER A 79 -15.99 9.31 6.46
N TRP A 80 -15.83 8.72 5.28
CA TRP A 80 -16.60 9.13 4.11
C TRP A 80 -18.04 8.69 4.37
N ASP A 81 -18.91 9.62 4.77
CA ASP A 81 -20.34 9.36 4.91
C ASP A 81 -20.92 9.12 3.51
N VAL A 82 -20.89 7.85 3.09
CA VAL A 82 -21.44 7.43 1.80
C VAL A 82 -22.94 7.16 1.98
N ASN A 83 -23.73 8.15 1.58
CA ASN A 83 -25.18 8.13 1.35
C ASN A 83 -26.11 8.14 2.57
N SER A 84 -26.58 9.34 2.93
CA SER A 84 -27.84 9.54 3.65
C SER A 84 -28.88 10.38 2.88
N VAL A 85 -28.98 10.24 1.55
CA VAL A 85 -30.18 10.75 0.83
C VAL A 85 -30.61 9.80 -0.29
N PHE A 86 -31.11 8.63 0.07
CA PHE A 86 -32.21 8.00 -0.68
C PHE A 86 -33.25 7.53 0.32
N SER A 87 -33.95 8.50 0.90
CA SER A 87 -35.18 8.26 1.63
C SER A 87 -36.24 7.77 0.64
N ARG A 88 -36.74 6.56 0.94
CA ARG A 88 -37.97 5.96 0.43
C ARG A 88 -39.14 6.94 0.48
N GLY A 89 -40.06 6.83 -0.49
CA GLY A 89 -41.41 7.38 -0.40
C GLY A 89 -41.91 7.90 -1.73
#